data_AF-A0A7V7L8C9-F1
#
_entry.id   AF-A0A7V7L8C9-F1
#
_cell.length_a   1.000
_cell.length_b   1.000
_cell.length_c   1.000
_cell.angle_alpha   90.00
_cell.angle_beta   90.00
_cell.angle_gamma   90.00
#
_symmetry.space_group_name_H-M   'P 1'
#
loop_
_entity.id
_entity.type
_entity.pdbx_description
1 polymer ?
#
loop_
_entity_poly.entity_id
_entity_poly.type
_entity_poly.pdbx_seq_one_letter_code
_entity_poly.pdbx_strand_id
1 'polypeptide(L)' 'MIIEFDGYGINEYVIGNNCSLNELKTMYLTVKNKELSNEDLLRLFCVHYHYEIIPKSLQEDGTSDVVIDLDTDYIYIPNR' A
#
# COMPACT_ATOMS: atom_id res chain seq x y z
N MET A 1 -2.83 -2.50 -10.45
CA MET A 1 -3.06 -1.32 -9.61
C MET A 1 -1.79 -1.01 -8.85
N ILE A 2 -1.34 0.23 -8.91
CA ILE A 2 -0.22 0.75 -8.14
C ILE A 2 -0.78 1.34 -6.85
N ILE A 3 -0.28 0.87 -5.71
CA ILE A 3 -0.68 1.33 -4.38
C ILE A 3 0.52 1.97 -3.71
N GLU A 4 0.35 3.17 -3.20
CA GLU A 4 1.32 3.83 -2.33
C GLU A 4 1.00 3.52 -0.87
N PHE A 5 2.00 3.07 -0.13
CA PHE A 5 1.98 2.93 1.31
C PHE A 5 2.76 4.11 1.90
N ASP A 6 2.03 5.07 2.47
CA ASP A 6 2.58 6.31 3.00
C ASP A 6 2.40 6.35 4.52
N GLY A 7 3.44 6.75 5.25
CA GLY A 7 3.37 6.92 6.69
C GLY A 7 4.72 7.22 7.31
N TYR A 8 4.79 7.30 8.64
CA TYR A 8 6.04 7.66 9.31
C TYR A 8 7.18 6.68 8.98
N GLY A 9 8.22 7.18 8.28
CA GLY A 9 9.40 6.41 7.90
C GLY A 9 9.21 5.47 6.71
N ILE A 10 8.06 5.51 6.02
CA ILE A 10 7.77 4.65 4.88
C ILE A 10 7.05 5.45 3.78
N ASN A 11 7.55 5.33 2.56
CA ASN A 11 6.89 5.80 1.36
C ASN A 11 7.30 4.82 0.26
N GLU A 12 6.48 3.80 0.05
CA GLU A 12 6.79 2.68 -0.84
C GLU A 12 5.61 2.39 -1.76
N TYR A 13 5.92 1.96 -2.97
CA TYR A 13 4.93 1.69 -4.00
C TYR A 13 4.92 0.19 -4.30
N VAL A 14 3.73 -0.37 -4.44
CA VAL A 14 3.53 -1.77 -4.82
C VAL A 14 2.65 -1.89 -6.04
N ILE A 15 2.87 -2.91 -6.86
CA ILE A 15 2.08 -3.21 -8.05
C ILE A 15 1.50 -4.62 -7.98
N GLY A 16 0.23 -4.76 -8.35
CA GLY A 16 -0.45 -6.05 -8.35
C GLY A 16 -1.80 -6.01 -9.05
N ASN A 17 -2.64 -7.01 -8.77
CA ASN A 17 -3.96 -7.16 -9.38
C ASN A 17 -4.87 -5.96 -9.11
N ASN A 18 -5.74 -5.64 -10.06
CA ASN A 18 -6.75 -4.59 -9.84
C ASN A 18 -7.82 -5.07 -8.85
N CYS A 19 -8.24 -4.17 -7.97
CA CYS A 19 -9.35 -4.38 -7.04
C CYS A 19 -10.11 -3.06 -6.81
N SER A 20 -11.34 -3.16 -6.31
CA SER A 20 -12.10 -2.00 -5.86
C SER A 20 -11.55 -1.44 -4.55
N LEU A 21 -11.85 -0.18 -4.23
CA LEU A 21 -11.42 0.45 -2.99
C LEU A 21 -11.92 -0.30 -1.73
N ASN A 22 -13.13 -0.88 -1.79
CA ASN A 22 -13.71 -1.68 -0.71
C ASN A 22 -12.99 -3.02 -0.51
N GLU A 23 -12.60 -3.68 -1.61
CA GLU A 23 -11.78 -4.89 -1.55
C GLU A 23 -10.41 -4.56 -0.98
N LEU A 24 -9.75 -3.48 -1.45
CA LEU A 24 -8.46 -3.05 -0.91
C LEU A 24 -8.54 -2.77 0.59
N LYS A 25 -9.59 -2.08 1.04
CA LYS A 25 -9.82 -1.83 2.47
C LYS A 25 -9.95 -3.12 3.27
N THR A 26 -10.67 -4.11 2.73
CA THR A 26 -10.81 -5.43 3.36
C THR A 26 -9.46 -6.15 3.43
N MET A 27 -8.69 -6.11 2.34
CA MET A 27 -7.36 -6.71 2.27
C MET A 27 -6.41 -6.09 3.31
N TYR A 28 -6.37 -4.76 3.36
CA TYR A 28 -5.57 -4.01 4.32
C TYR A 28 -5.93 -4.36 5.77
N LEU A 29 -7.21 -4.30 6.13
CA LEU A 29 -7.67 -4.60 7.48
C LEU A 29 -7.46 -6.07 7.90
N THR A 30 -7.42 -7.00 6.93
CA THR A 30 -7.15 -8.41 7.19
C THR A 30 -5.72 -8.65 7.65
N VAL A 31 -4.76 -7.92 7.10
CA VAL A 31 -3.33 -8.06 7.45
C VAL A 31 -2.87 -7.04 8.51
N LYS A 32 -3.65 -5.98 8.76
CA LYS A 32 -3.33 -4.97 9.78
C LYS A 32 -3.32 -5.61 11.16
N ASN A 33 -2.15 -5.60 11.78
CA ASN A 33 -1.93 -5.98 13.16
C ASN A 33 -1.14 -4.86 13.86
N LYS A 34 -1.61 -4.41 15.03
CA LYS A 34 -1.00 -3.31 15.80
C LYS A 34 0.43 -3.61 16.27
N GLU A 35 0.84 -4.87 16.29
CA GLU A 35 2.18 -5.28 16.69
C GLU A 35 3.19 -5.25 15.53
N LEU A 36 2.74 -5.11 14.28
CA LEU A 36 3.63 -5.06 13.11
C LEU A 36 4.16 -3.65 12.88
N SER A 37 5.42 -3.57 12.49
CA SER A 37 5.96 -2.35 11.89
C SER A 37 5.29 -2.08 10.54
N ASN A 38 5.34 -0.83 10.06
CA ASN A 38 4.83 -0.49 8.73
C ASN A 38 5.52 -1.28 7.61
N GLU A 39 6.82 -1.55 7.73
CA GLU A 39 7.57 -2.37 6.77
C GLU A 39 7.13 -3.84 6.80
N ASP A 40 6.90 -4.41 7.98
CA ASP A 40 6.42 -5.79 8.12
C ASP A 40 5.00 -5.94 7.60
N LEU A 41 4.14 -4.95 7.84
CA LEU A 41 2.79 -4.89 7.28
C LEU A 41 2.83 -4.86 5.75
N LEU A 42 3.65 -3.99 5.16
CA LEU A 42 3.83 -3.89 3.71
C LEU A 42 4.27 -5.23 3.12
N ARG A 43 5.29 -5.86 3.71
CA ARG A 43 5.81 -7.16 3.25
C ARG A 43 4.77 -8.26 3.38
N LEU A 44 4.04 -8.32 4.49
CA LEU A 44 2.97 -9.29 4.69
C LEU A 44 1.84 -9.08 3.67
N PHE A 45 1.44 -7.84 3.43
CA PHE A 45 0.45 -7.50 2.40
C PHE A 45 0.89 -8.00 1.03
N CYS A 46 2.15 -7.74 0.65
CA CYS A 46 2.71 -8.17 -0.63
C CYS A 46 2.70 -9.70 -0.78
N VAL A 47 3.18 -10.42 0.23
CA VAL A 47 3.20 -11.90 0.22
C VAL A 47 1.80 -12.48 0.18
N HIS A 48 0.87 -11.96 0.97
CA HIS A 48 -0.48 -12.51 1.10
C HIS A 48 -1.33 -12.27 -0.15
N TYR A 49 -1.19 -11.11 -0.79
CA TYR A 49 -2.01 -10.69 -1.92
C TYR A 49 -1.28 -10.69 -3.27
N HIS A 50 -0.04 -11.19 -3.31
CA HIS A 50 0.78 -11.28 -4.53
C HIS A 50 1.01 -9.92 -5.19
N TYR A 51 1.34 -8.92 -4.38
CA TYR A 51 1.83 -7.62 -4.84
C TYR A 51 3.35 -7.61 -4.78
N GLU A 52 3.97 -6.84 -5.68
CA GLU A 52 5.42 -6.67 -5.76
C GLU A 52 5.81 -5.23 -5.42
N ILE A 53 6.87 -5.06 -4.62
CA ILE A 53 7.42 -3.73 -4.32
C ILE A 53 8.10 -3.20 -5.58
N ILE A 54 7.68 -2.02 -6.03
CA ILE A 54 8.28 -1.32 -7.16
C ILE A 54 9.65 -0.79 -6.72
N PRO A 55 10.75 -1.13 -7.42
CA PRO A 55 12.07 -0.58 -7.11
C PRO A 55 12.09 0.94 -7.10
N LYS A 56 12.77 1.58 -6.13
CA LYS A 56 12.83 3.04 -5.99
C LYS A 56 13.29 3.77 -7.25
N SER A 57 14.15 3.16 -8.06
CA SER A 57 14.60 3.72 -9.34
C SER A 57 13.50 3.81 -10.41
N LEU A 58 12.37 3.14 -10.21
CA LEU A 58 11.21 3.09 -11.11
C LEU A 58 9.99 3.82 -10.53
N GLN A 59 10.09 4.36 -9.31
CA GLN A 59 9.05 5.17 -8.70
C GLN A 59 9.16 6.59 -9.26
N GLU A 60 8.71 6.82 -10.50
CA GLU A 60 8.61 8.18 -11.07
C GLU A 60 7.51 8.96 -10.36
N ASP A 61 7.81 10.21 -9.98
CA ASP A 61 7.02 11.19 -9.22
C ASP A 61 5.51 10.92 -9.18
N GLY A 62 5.13 10.00 -8.30
CA GLY A 62 3.79 9.93 -7.78
C GLY A 62 2.67 9.42 -8.70
N THR A 63 2.83 8.30 -9.39
CA THR A 63 1.74 7.67 -10.16
C THR A 63 1.11 6.48 -9.43
N SER A 64 0.60 6.69 -8.20
CA SER A 64 -0.23 5.67 -7.53
C SER A 64 -1.71 5.82 -7.91
N ASP A 65 -2.38 4.68 -8.12
CA ASP A 65 -3.83 4.66 -8.33
C ASP A 65 -4.59 4.93 -7.02
N VAL A 66 -4.01 4.48 -5.90
CA VAL A 66 -4.56 4.60 -4.54
C VAL A 66 -3.41 4.79 -3.54
N VAL A 67 -3.68 5.57 -2.49
CA VAL A 67 -2.81 5.72 -1.32
C VAL A 67 -3.44 5.03 -0.12
N ILE A 68 -2.63 4.29 0.64
CA ILE A 68 -2.91 3.81 1.99
C ILE A 68 -2.03 4.62 2.94
N ASP A 69 -2.66 5.54 3.67
CA ASP A 69 -2.04 6.25 4.78
C ASP A 69 -2.01 5.32 6.00
N LEU A 70 -0.80 4.92 6.39
CA LEU A 70 -0.54 4.00 7.49
C LEU A 70 -0.62 4.66 8.87
N ASP A 71 -0.52 5.99 8.92
CA ASP A 71 -0.62 6.77 10.15
C ASP A 71 -2.10 6.99 10.54
N THR A 72 -2.99 7.10 9.54
CA THR A 72 -4.44 7.35 9.74
C THR A 72 -5.35 6.19 9.36
N ASP A 73 -4.81 5.11 8.79
CA ASP A 73 -5.53 4.00 8.16
C ASP A 73 -6.49 4.46 7.04
N TYR A 74 -6.28 5.66 6.48
CA TYR A 74 -7.12 6.22 5.43
C TYR A 74 -6.69 5.73 4.05
N ILE A 75 -7.64 5.24 3.25
CA ILE A 75 -7.39 4.72 1.91
C ILE A 75 -8.16 5.58 0.91
N TYR A 76 -7.46 6.20 -0.04
CA TYR A 76 -8.04 7.17 -0.95
C TYR A 76 -7.37 7.21 -2.31
N ILE A 77 -8.12 7.67 -3.32
CA ILE A 77 -7.57 7.97 -4.65
C ILE A 77 -6.91 9.35 -4.55
N PRO A 78 -5.60 9.49 -4.81
CA PRO A 78 -4.94 10.77 -4.70
C PRO A 78 -5.41 11.70 -5.82
N ASN A 79 -5.61 12.98 -5.48
CA ASN A 79 -5.96 14.02 -6.44
C ASN A 79 -4.65 14.75 -6.82
N ARG A 80 -4.04 14.38 -7.96
CA ARG A 80 -2.76 14.90 -8.44
C ARG A 80 -2.93 15.70 -9.72
#